data_AF-A0A6I0E7D3-F1
#
_entry.id   AF-A0A6I0E7D3-F1
#
_cell.length_a   1.000
_cell.length_b   1.000
_cell.length_c   1.000
_cell.angle_alpha   90.00
_cell.angle_beta   90.00
_cell.angle_gamma   90.00
#
_symmetry.space_group_name_H-M   'P 1'
#
loop_
_entity.id
_entity.type
_entity.pdbx_description
1 polymer ?
#
loop_
_entity_poly.entity_id
_entity_poly.type
_entity_poly.pdbx_seq_one_letter_code
_entity_poly.pdbx_strand_id
1 'polypeptide(L)'
;MFPNSIIMNPKNFSKKPQQPVIKIEMSMADIIVEAIIWALILGFWTYTIVIYGKLPENIPSHFNELGEATNYEQKVTLFLLPSISTIVVIILSTLNQKPHIFNYPFKITETNARNQYYLGIKMIRTLKLCLVVEFLLISLYMSEVSLGNIQSLGKLSTLFIPFLMAIIIAPIIYYIAQMYRFR
;
A
#
# COMPACT_ATOMS: atom_id res chain seq x y z
N MET A 1 39.42 21.58 -45.02
CA MET A 1 38.20 20.76 -45.17
C MET A 1 37.98 19.98 -43.89
N PHE A 2 37.19 20.53 -42.98
CA PHE A 2 36.42 19.84 -41.93
C PHE A 2 35.19 20.72 -41.70
N PRO A 3 33.97 20.24 -41.96
CA PRO A 3 32.77 21.07 -41.93
C PRO A 3 32.41 21.43 -40.48
N ASN A 4 31.84 22.63 -40.32
CA ASN A 4 31.34 23.25 -39.10
C ASN A 4 30.85 22.24 -38.05
N SER A 5 31.43 22.32 -36.86
CA SER A 5 30.92 21.67 -35.66
C SER A 5 29.48 22.11 -35.44
N ILE A 6 28.57 21.15 -35.53
CA ILE A 6 27.17 21.29 -35.14
C ILE A 6 27.17 21.69 -33.67
N ILE A 7 26.82 22.95 -33.39
CA ILE A 7 26.53 23.42 -32.03
C ILE A 7 25.23 22.71 -31.63
N MET A 8 25.34 21.55 -30.98
CA MET A 8 24.20 20.94 -30.30
C MET A 8 23.80 21.86 -29.16
N ASN A 9 22.63 22.49 -29.29
CA ASN A 9 21.99 23.26 -28.23
C ASN A 9 21.64 22.33 -27.05
N PRO A 10 22.33 22.41 -25.90
CA PRO A 10 22.12 21.49 -24.79
C PRO A 10 21.02 22.04 -23.89
N LYS A 11 19.78 22.15 -24.39
CA LYS A 11 18.66 22.61 -23.54
C LYS A 11 17.24 22.35 -24.06
N ASN A 12 17.02 21.27 -24.81
CA ASN A 12 15.68 20.68 -24.90
C ASN A 12 15.59 19.47 -23.96
N PHE A 13 15.56 19.76 -22.64
CA PHE A 13 14.91 18.83 -21.71
C PHE A 13 13.45 18.77 -22.14
N SER A 14 13.10 17.75 -22.91
CA SER A 14 11.73 17.36 -23.23
C SER A 14 10.88 17.45 -21.97
N LYS A 15 10.10 18.54 -21.82
CA LYS A 15 9.03 18.58 -20.82
C LYS A 15 8.11 17.43 -21.20
N LYS A 16 8.10 16.35 -20.42
CA LYS A 16 7.10 15.28 -20.57
C LYS A 16 5.74 15.97 -20.74
N PRO A 17 4.92 15.59 -21.73
CA PRO A 17 3.61 16.18 -21.91
C PRO A 17 2.85 16.07 -20.58
N GLN A 18 2.53 17.23 -19.99
CA GLN A 18 1.88 17.26 -18.70
C GLN A 18 0.49 16.66 -18.85
N GLN A 19 0.15 15.69 -17.99
CA GLN A 19 -1.18 15.10 -18.02
C GLN A 19 -2.21 16.17 -17.63
N PRO A 20 -3.44 16.11 -18.18
CA PRO A 20 -4.49 17.09 -17.86
C PRO A 20 -4.73 17.19 -16.35
N VAL A 21 -4.83 18.39 -15.79
CA VAL A 21 -5.09 18.55 -14.35
C VAL A 21 -6.60 18.68 -14.14
N ILE A 22 -7.23 17.60 -13.65
CA ILE A 22 -8.67 17.53 -13.39
C ILE A 22 -8.90 17.11 -11.93
N LYS A 23 -9.80 17.80 -11.24
CA LYS A 23 -10.24 17.43 -9.89
C LYS A 23 -11.29 16.33 -9.97
N ILE A 24 -11.07 15.22 -9.28
CA ILE A 24 -12.05 14.14 -9.12
C ILE A 24 -12.69 14.29 -7.74
N GLU A 25 -14.01 14.40 -7.71
CA GLU A 25 -14.77 14.48 -6.47
C GLU A 25 -14.91 13.08 -5.84
N MET A 26 -14.89 13.04 -4.51
CA MET A 26 -15.06 11.78 -3.79
C MET A 26 -16.55 11.43 -3.73
N SER A 27 -16.88 10.18 -4.04
CA SER A 27 -18.22 9.66 -3.80
C SER A 27 -18.45 9.35 -2.31
N MET A 28 -19.70 9.13 -1.92
CA MET A 28 -20.02 8.69 -0.54
C MET A 28 -19.33 7.37 -0.18
N ALA A 29 -19.24 6.43 -1.12
CA ALA A 29 -18.52 5.18 -0.92
C ALA A 29 -17.03 5.42 -0.63
N ASP A 30 -16.43 6.42 -1.30
CA ASP A 30 -15.04 6.77 -1.07
C ASP A 30 -14.82 7.36 0.33
N ILE A 31 -15.73 8.22 0.79
CA ILE A 31 -15.68 8.79 2.15
C ILE A 31 -15.80 7.68 3.20
N ILE A 32 -16.73 6.74 3.02
CA ILE A 32 -16.93 5.61 3.94
C ILE A 32 -15.66 4.76 4.01
N VAL A 33 -15.04 4.43 2.87
CA VAL A 33 -13.80 3.65 2.84
C VAL A 33 -12.65 4.40 3.53
N GLU A 34 -12.51 5.71 3.31
CA GLU A 34 -11.49 6.51 4.02
C GLU A 34 -11.74 6.53 5.53
N ALA A 35 -13.00 6.65 5.97
CA ALA A 35 -13.35 6.59 7.38
C ALA A 35 -13.00 5.22 8.01
N ILE A 36 -13.26 4.12 7.29
CA ILE A 36 -12.89 2.77 7.71
C ILE A 36 -11.36 2.64 7.84
N ILE A 37 -10.59 3.17 6.88
CA ILE A 37 -9.12 3.14 6.93
C ILE A 37 -8.62 3.83 8.21
N TRP A 38 -9.11 5.02 8.51
CA TRP A 38 -8.70 5.75 9.72
C TRP A 38 -9.18 5.09 11.01
N ALA A 39 -10.39 4.52 11.03
CA ALA A 39 -10.89 3.73 12.16
C ALA A 39 -10.01 2.49 12.40
N LEU A 40 -9.57 1.80 11.34
CA LEU A 40 -8.65 0.67 11.44
C LEU A 40 -7.27 1.09 11.95
N ILE A 41 -6.73 2.24 11.52
CA ILE A 41 -5.46 2.78 12.06
C ILE A 41 -5.59 3.04 13.57
N LEU A 42 -6.68 3.69 14.01
CA LEU A 42 -6.92 3.94 15.44
C LEU A 42 -7.08 2.64 16.23
N GLY A 43 -7.85 1.69 15.68
CA GLY A 43 -8.00 0.36 16.25
C GLY A 43 -6.67 -0.39 16.35
N PHE A 44 -5.82 -0.25 15.34
CA PHE A 44 -4.50 -0.88 15.30
C PHE A 44 -3.58 -0.32 16.39
N TRP A 45 -3.47 1.00 16.51
CA TRP A 45 -2.73 1.62 17.62
C TRP A 45 -3.26 1.18 18.99
N THR A 46 -4.59 1.18 19.17
CA THR A 46 -5.22 0.75 20.41
C THR A 46 -4.87 -0.70 20.74
N TYR A 47 -4.99 -1.59 19.75
CA TYR A 47 -4.61 -2.99 19.86
C TYR A 47 -3.15 -3.15 20.28
N THR A 48 -2.21 -2.50 19.57
CA THR A 48 -0.77 -2.58 19.86
C THR A 48 -0.46 -2.13 21.28
N ILE A 49 -1.05 -1.03 21.75
CA ILE A 49 -0.85 -0.53 23.13
C ILE A 49 -1.38 -1.54 24.16
N VAL A 50 -2.59 -2.08 23.95
CA VAL A 50 -3.23 -3.02 24.89
C VAL A 50 -2.46 -4.34 24.96
N ILE A 51 -1.97 -4.85 23.84
CA ILE A 51 -1.27 -6.13 23.80
C ILE A 51 0.17 -6.02 24.29
N TYR A 52 0.83 -4.86 24.12
CA TYR A 52 2.23 -4.65 24.48
C TYR A 52 2.59 -5.05 25.91
N GLY A 53 1.71 -4.76 26.88
CA GLY A 53 1.92 -5.10 28.29
C GLY A 53 1.88 -6.61 28.58
N LYS A 54 1.31 -7.40 27.67
CA LYS A 54 1.16 -8.86 27.81
C LYS A 54 2.27 -9.63 27.11
N LEU A 55 3.03 -8.98 26.24
CA LEU A 55 4.03 -9.64 25.42
C LEU A 55 5.35 -9.88 26.19
N PRO A 56 6.02 -11.02 25.92
CA PRO A 56 7.38 -11.27 26.41
C PRO A 56 8.35 -10.21 25.89
N GLU A 57 9.52 -10.10 26.53
CA GLU A 57 10.51 -9.07 26.16
C GLU A 57 10.98 -9.20 24.71
N ASN A 58 11.07 -10.43 24.20
CA ASN A 58 11.38 -10.72 22.81
C ASN A 58 10.20 -11.38 22.11
N ILE A 59 9.84 -10.89 20.93
CA ILE A 59 8.77 -11.39 20.06
C ILE A 59 9.33 -11.82 18.71
N PRO A 60 8.68 -12.74 17.98
CA PRO A 60 9.08 -13.09 16.62
C PRO A 60 9.14 -11.85 15.72
N SER A 61 10.18 -11.71 14.89
CA SER A 61 10.30 -10.64 13.89
C SER A 61 10.35 -11.15 12.45
N HIS A 62 10.80 -12.39 12.25
CA HIS A 62 10.79 -13.06 10.94
C HIS A 62 10.21 -14.46 11.04
N PHE A 63 9.48 -14.85 10.00
CA PHE A 63 8.91 -16.18 9.84
C PHE A 63 9.42 -16.82 8.54
N ASN A 64 9.62 -18.14 8.55
CA ASN A 64 9.91 -18.91 7.33
C ASN A 64 8.62 -19.17 6.50
N GLU A 65 8.75 -19.88 5.38
CA GLU A 65 7.63 -20.26 4.49
C GLU A 65 6.59 -21.17 5.17
N LEU A 66 6.95 -21.78 6.30
CA LEU A 66 6.08 -22.60 7.15
C LEU A 66 5.49 -21.80 8.32
N GLY A 67 5.64 -20.47 8.30
CA GLY A 67 5.14 -19.57 9.34
C GLY A 67 5.78 -19.77 10.71
N GLU A 68 6.93 -20.43 10.79
CA GLU A 68 7.67 -20.63 12.02
C GLU A 68 8.63 -19.46 12.25
N ALA A 69 8.70 -18.98 13.49
CA ALA A 69 9.56 -17.86 13.86
C ALA A 69 11.04 -18.24 13.73
N THR A 70 11.79 -17.53 12.90
CA THR A 70 13.24 -17.75 12.70
C THR A 70 14.09 -16.73 13.44
N ASN A 71 13.59 -15.50 13.64
CA ASN A 71 14.26 -14.44 14.39
C ASN A 71 13.32 -13.83 15.42
N TYR A 72 13.90 -13.26 16.47
CA TYR A 72 13.20 -12.57 17.55
C TYR A 72 13.85 -11.21 17.84
N GLU A 73 13.02 -10.22 18.17
CA GLU A 73 13.44 -8.85 18.49
C GLU A 73 12.73 -8.32 19.74
N GLN A 74 13.22 -7.22 20.29
CA GLN A 74 12.58 -6.55 21.43
C GLN A 74 11.14 -6.18 21.10
N LYS A 75 10.18 -6.45 22.00
CA LYS A 75 8.74 -6.21 21.76
C LYS A 75 8.38 -4.78 21.36
N VAL A 76 9.23 -3.81 21.63
CA VAL A 76 9.05 -2.41 21.18
C VAL A 76 8.96 -2.29 19.67
N THR A 77 9.56 -3.23 18.92
CA THR A 77 9.50 -3.26 17.45
C THR A 77 8.09 -3.50 16.93
N LEU A 78 7.15 -4.02 17.74
CA LEU A 78 5.75 -4.16 17.38
C LEU A 78 5.10 -2.81 16.99
N PHE A 79 5.56 -1.70 17.59
CA PHE A 79 5.07 -0.35 17.27
C PHE A 79 5.50 0.14 15.88
N LEU A 80 6.48 -0.51 15.23
CA LEU A 80 6.89 -0.15 13.87
C LEU A 80 5.77 -0.41 12.87
N LEU A 81 4.99 -1.48 13.04
CA LEU A 81 3.90 -1.84 12.12
C LEU A 81 2.79 -0.76 12.06
N PRO A 82 2.15 -0.34 13.17
CA PRO A 82 1.15 0.73 13.11
C PRO A 82 1.77 2.09 12.72
N SER A 83 3.04 2.34 13.06
CA SER A 83 3.75 3.57 12.66
C SER A 83 3.95 3.65 11.15
N ILE A 84 4.52 2.61 10.54
CA ILE A 84 4.73 2.52 9.09
C ILE A 84 3.38 2.55 8.37
N SER A 85 2.39 1.81 8.86
CA SER A 85 1.03 1.82 8.32
C SER A 85 0.44 3.24 8.26
N THR A 86 0.54 3.99 9.36
CA THR A 86 0.07 5.37 9.45
C THR A 86 0.79 6.29 8.46
N ILE A 87 2.13 6.22 8.41
CA ILE A 87 2.96 7.03 7.50
C ILE A 87 2.60 6.75 6.04
N VAL A 88 2.50 5.47 5.67
CA VAL A 88 2.15 5.06 4.30
C VAL A 88 0.76 5.54 3.92
N VAL A 89 -0.23 5.41 4.82
CA VAL A 89 -1.59 5.92 4.59
C VAL A 89 -1.59 7.44 4.38
N ILE A 90 -0.81 8.21 5.14
CA ILE A 90 -0.69 9.66 4.98
C ILE A 90 -0.07 10.02 3.63
N ILE A 91 1.05 9.37 3.27
CA ILE A 91 1.74 9.58 1.99
C ILE A 91 0.80 9.28 0.83
N LEU A 92 0.15 8.11 0.84
CA LEU A 92 -0.77 7.70 -0.22
C LEU A 92 -2.03 8.58 -0.28
N SER A 93 -2.51 9.09 0.84
CA SER A 93 -3.63 10.05 0.88
C SER A 93 -3.25 11.40 0.29
N THR A 94 -2.01 11.85 0.50
CA THR A 94 -1.48 13.06 -0.12
C THR A 94 -1.29 12.87 -1.61
N LEU A 95 -0.75 11.72 -2.02
CA LEU A 95 -0.57 11.34 -3.41
C LEU A 95 -1.93 11.27 -4.15
N ASN A 96 -2.96 10.72 -3.51
CA ASN A 96 -4.34 10.63 -4.05
C ASN A 96 -4.99 11.96 -4.41
N GLN A 97 -4.51 13.08 -3.90
CA GLN A 97 -5.00 14.40 -4.29
C GLN A 97 -4.48 14.85 -5.66
N LYS A 98 -3.47 14.17 -6.21
CA LYS A 98 -2.78 14.51 -7.46
C LYS A 98 -2.73 13.31 -8.42
N PRO A 99 -3.87 12.83 -8.96
CA PRO A 99 -3.88 11.67 -9.86
C PRO A 99 -3.04 11.87 -11.13
N HIS A 100 -2.86 13.12 -11.58
CA HIS A 100 -2.07 13.46 -12.77
C HIS A 100 -0.57 13.16 -12.67
N ILE A 101 -0.04 12.85 -11.47
CA ILE A 101 1.36 12.41 -11.29
C ILE A 101 1.50 10.88 -11.22
N PHE A 102 0.40 10.13 -11.33
CA PHE A 102 0.44 8.68 -11.28
C PHE A 102 1.04 8.12 -12.58
N ASN A 103 1.58 6.91 -12.45
CA ASN A 103 2.00 6.12 -13.57
C ASN A 103 0.80 5.34 -14.12
N TYR A 104 0.38 5.72 -15.33
CA TYR A 104 -0.67 5.02 -16.08
C TYR A 104 -0.04 4.13 -17.16
N PRO A 105 -0.64 2.99 -17.50
CA PRO A 105 -0.11 2.05 -18.50
C PRO A 105 -0.16 2.59 -19.94
N PHE A 106 -0.80 3.74 -20.17
CA PHE A 106 -0.89 4.40 -21.47
C PHE A 106 -0.99 5.92 -21.29
N LYS A 107 -0.90 6.66 -22.41
CA LYS A 107 -1.00 8.11 -22.42
C LYS A 107 -2.40 8.57 -21.99
N ILE A 108 -2.43 9.54 -21.08
CA ILE A 108 -3.65 10.21 -20.64
C ILE A 108 -3.97 11.38 -21.58
N THR A 109 -5.20 11.43 -22.07
CA THR A 109 -5.77 12.48 -22.93
C THR A 109 -6.89 13.19 -22.18
N GLU A 110 -7.34 14.35 -22.68
CA GLU A 110 -8.47 15.08 -22.08
C GLU A 110 -9.76 14.24 -22.04
N THR A 111 -9.97 13.39 -23.04
CA THR A 111 -11.16 12.54 -23.17
C THR A 111 -11.19 11.38 -22.18
N ASN A 112 -10.04 10.78 -21.84
CA ASN A 112 -9.98 9.63 -20.92
C ASN A 112 -9.55 9.97 -19.49
N ALA A 113 -8.97 11.16 -19.26
CA ALA A 113 -8.40 11.57 -17.97
C ALA A 113 -9.35 11.37 -16.79
N ARG A 114 -10.63 11.75 -16.92
CA ARG A 114 -11.61 11.60 -15.84
C ARG A 114 -11.74 10.14 -15.37
N ASN A 115 -11.93 9.21 -16.31
CA ASN A 115 -12.14 7.80 -15.99
C ASN A 115 -10.86 7.17 -15.43
N GLN A 116 -9.71 7.48 -16.03
CA GLN A 116 -8.42 6.93 -15.61
C GLN A 116 -8.00 7.45 -14.23
N TYR A 117 -8.25 8.72 -13.95
CA TYR A 117 -7.97 9.31 -12.64
C TYR A 117 -8.88 8.75 -11.57
N TYR A 118 -10.16 8.57 -11.87
CA TYR A 118 -11.10 7.91 -10.98
C TYR A 118 -10.66 6.49 -10.63
N LEU A 119 -10.29 5.68 -11.64
CA LEU A 119 -9.77 4.32 -11.43
C LEU A 119 -8.45 4.32 -10.63
N GLY A 120 -7.53 5.23 -10.93
CA GLY A 120 -6.25 5.35 -10.22
C GLY A 120 -6.43 5.72 -8.74
N ILE A 121 -7.28 6.71 -8.44
CA ILE A 121 -7.59 7.10 -7.06
C ILE A 121 -8.22 5.94 -6.29
N LYS A 122 -9.18 5.23 -6.91
CA LYS A 122 -9.82 4.07 -6.31
C LYS A 122 -8.83 2.94 -6.05
N MET A 123 -7.92 2.67 -6.99
CA MET A 123 -6.87 1.68 -6.82
C MET A 123 -6.01 1.98 -5.58
N ILE A 124 -5.47 3.21 -5.48
CA ILE A 124 -4.66 3.60 -4.32
C ILE A 124 -5.46 3.57 -3.02
N ARG A 125 -6.74 3.96 -3.04
CA ARG A 125 -7.62 3.86 -1.85
C ARG A 125 -7.81 2.42 -1.39
N THR A 126 -8.08 1.50 -2.33
CA THR A 126 -8.16 0.06 -2.03
C THR A 126 -6.83 -0.46 -1.50
N LEU A 127 -5.70 -0.07 -2.09
CA LEU A 127 -4.37 -0.46 -1.61
C LEU A 127 -4.07 0.04 -0.21
N LYS A 128 -4.45 1.27 0.14
CA LYS A 128 -4.34 1.76 1.53
C LYS A 128 -5.08 0.85 2.50
N LEU A 129 -6.33 0.49 2.19
CA LEU A 129 -7.12 -0.41 3.03
C LEU A 129 -6.44 -1.78 3.18
N CYS A 130 -6.01 -2.38 2.06
CA CYS A 130 -5.31 -3.65 2.05
C CYS A 130 -4.03 -3.62 2.92
N LEU A 131 -3.21 -2.57 2.80
CA LEU A 131 -1.98 -2.41 3.60
C LEU A 131 -2.26 -2.29 5.09
N VAL A 132 -3.29 -1.53 5.50
CA VAL A 132 -3.66 -1.42 6.92
C VAL A 132 -4.10 -2.77 7.47
N VAL A 133 -4.95 -3.48 6.73
CA VAL A 133 -5.44 -4.81 7.11
C VAL A 133 -4.28 -5.81 7.19
N GLU A 134 -3.38 -5.82 6.20
CA GLU A 134 -2.22 -6.70 6.15
C GLU A 134 -1.28 -6.49 7.34
N PHE A 135 -0.89 -5.25 7.64
CA PHE A 135 -0.05 -4.97 8.81
C PHE A 135 -0.73 -5.31 10.13
N LEU A 136 -2.04 -5.09 10.25
CA LEU A 136 -2.81 -5.48 11.42
C LEU A 136 -2.84 -7.02 11.58
N LEU A 137 -3.08 -7.77 10.50
CA LEU A 137 -3.06 -9.24 10.51
C LEU A 137 -1.69 -9.79 10.91
N ILE A 138 -0.60 -9.20 10.39
CA ILE A 138 0.76 -9.57 10.77
C ILE A 138 0.99 -9.31 12.26
N SER A 139 0.58 -8.15 12.78
CA SER A 139 0.73 -7.81 14.20
C SER A 139 -0.08 -8.73 15.12
N LEU A 140 -1.31 -9.07 14.73
CA LEU A 140 -2.15 -10.06 15.42
C LEU A 140 -1.44 -11.41 15.45
N TYR A 141 -0.97 -11.89 14.31
CA TYR A 141 -0.27 -13.16 14.20
C TYR A 141 0.98 -13.20 15.09
N MET A 142 1.85 -12.19 15.01
CA MET A 142 3.05 -12.07 15.85
C MET A 142 2.70 -12.12 17.35
N SER A 143 1.63 -11.44 17.75
CA SER A 143 1.21 -11.39 19.14
C SER A 143 0.69 -12.74 19.64
N GLU A 144 -0.13 -13.43 18.84
CA GLU A 144 -0.68 -14.75 19.18
C GLU A 144 0.42 -15.82 19.29
N VAL A 145 1.41 -15.79 18.40
CA VAL A 145 2.59 -16.66 18.49
C VAL A 145 3.40 -16.34 19.75
N SER A 146 3.60 -15.06 20.06
CA SER A 146 4.35 -14.63 21.26
C SER A 146 3.68 -15.04 22.57
N LEU A 147 2.35 -15.10 22.60
CA LEU A 147 1.57 -15.55 23.75
C LEU A 147 1.48 -17.09 23.87
N GLY A 148 2.02 -17.82 22.89
CA GLY A 148 1.96 -19.28 22.85
C GLY A 148 0.57 -19.84 22.53
N ASN A 149 -0.39 -18.98 22.14
CA ASN A 149 -1.74 -19.38 21.76
C ASN A 149 -1.74 -20.16 20.44
N ILE A 150 -0.76 -19.88 19.57
CA ILE A 150 -0.56 -20.56 18.29
C ILE A 150 0.91 -20.95 18.19
N GLN A 151 1.20 -22.25 18.16
CA GLN A 151 2.58 -22.77 18.09
C GLN A 151 3.13 -22.78 16.66
N SER A 152 2.24 -22.91 15.68
CA SER A 152 2.47 -22.68 14.24
C SER A 152 1.11 -22.84 13.55
N LEU A 153 0.88 -22.16 12.43
CA LEU A 153 -0.37 -22.37 11.66
C LEU A 153 -0.40 -23.76 10.96
N GLY A 154 0.59 -24.63 11.16
CA GLY A 154 0.73 -25.89 10.40
C GLY A 154 0.72 -25.64 8.89
N LYS A 155 0.13 -26.53 8.06
CA LYS A 155 -0.01 -26.31 6.60
C LYS A 155 -0.81 -25.05 6.22
N LEU A 156 -1.61 -24.49 7.13
CA LEU A 156 -2.35 -23.25 6.88
C LEU A 156 -1.40 -22.03 6.79
N SER A 157 -0.20 -22.14 7.38
CA SER A 157 0.83 -21.10 7.35
C SER A 157 1.40 -20.90 5.93
N THR A 158 1.53 -21.98 5.17
CA THR A 158 2.06 -21.95 3.81
C THR A 158 1.12 -21.19 2.87
N LEU A 159 -0.17 -21.11 3.20
CA LEU A 159 -1.15 -20.29 2.48
C LEU A 159 -1.22 -18.85 2.99
N PHE A 160 -0.68 -18.56 4.17
CA PHE A 160 -0.71 -17.21 4.75
C PHE A 160 0.07 -16.20 3.89
N ILE A 161 1.30 -16.54 3.48
CA ILE A 161 2.10 -15.65 2.62
C ILE A 161 1.44 -15.42 1.25
N PRO A 162 1.03 -16.46 0.49
CA PRO A 162 0.27 -16.27 -0.75
C PRO A 162 -1.01 -15.46 -0.56
N PHE A 163 -1.70 -15.62 0.58
CA PHE A 163 -2.89 -14.85 0.91
C PHE A 163 -2.58 -13.36 1.11
N LEU A 164 -1.55 -13.02 1.88
CA LEU A 164 -1.12 -11.62 2.05
C LEU A 164 -0.73 -11.00 0.69
N MET A 165 0.02 -11.73 -0.14
CA MET A 165 0.35 -11.29 -1.49
C MET A 165 -0.89 -11.08 -2.36
N ALA A 166 -1.87 -12.00 -2.28
CA ALA A 166 -3.10 -11.90 -3.06
C ALA A 166 -3.93 -10.67 -2.67
N ILE A 167 -3.98 -10.31 -1.38
CA ILE A 167 -4.67 -9.11 -0.89
C ILE A 167 -4.19 -7.83 -1.59
N ILE A 168 -2.89 -7.73 -1.90
CA ILE A 168 -2.30 -6.57 -2.58
C ILE A 168 -2.34 -6.71 -4.10
N ILE A 169 -2.01 -7.89 -4.63
CA ILE A 169 -1.89 -8.09 -6.08
C ILE A 169 -3.27 -8.08 -6.77
N ALA A 170 -4.29 -8.69 -6.16
CA ALA A 170 -5.62 -8.77 -6.75
C ALA A 170 -6.24 -7.41 -7.11
N PRO A 171 -6.27 -6.39 -6.22
CA PRO A 171 -6.80 -5.07 -6.59
C PRO A 171 -5.97 -4.39 -7.68
N ILE A 172 -4.64 -4.56 -7.70
CA ILE A 172 -3.79 -4.00 -8.75
C ILE A 172 -4.19 -4.57 -10.11
N ILE A 173 -4.27 -5.90 -10.23
CA ILE A 173 -4.67 -6.57 -11.47
C ILE A 173 -6.06 -6.12 -11.89
N TYR A 174 -7.01 -6.08 -10.95
CA TYR A 174 -8.39 -5.66 -11.21
C TYR A 174 -8.45 -4.23 -11.79
N TYR A 175 -7.82 -3.26 -11.13
CA TYR A 175 -7.89 -1.86 -11.57
C TYR A 175 -7.11 -1.62 -12.86
N ILE A 176 -5.97 -2.29 -13.07
CA ILE A 176 -5.24 -2.22 -14.34
C ILE A 176 -6.09 -2.79 -15.48
N ALA A 177 -6.72 -3.95 -15.30
CA ALA A 177 -7.61 -4.53 -16.30
C ALA A 177 -8.78 -3.58 -16.64
N GLN A 178 -9.36 -2.93 -15.64
CA GLN A 178 -10.40 -1.91 -15.84
C GLN A 178 -9.87 -0.66 -16.57
N MET A 179 -8.64 -0.21 -16.28
CA MET A 179 -8.02 0.89 -17.02
C MET A 179 -7.90 0.57 -18.51
N TYR A 180 -7.47 -0.64 -18.88
CA TYR A 180 -7.42 -1.09 -20.27
C TYR A 180 -8.79 -1.16 -20.94
N ARG A 181 -9.84 -1.55 -20.19
CA ARG A 181 -11.21 -1.59 -20.70
C ARG A 181 -11.79 -0.21 -21.01
N PHE A 182 -11.39 0.82 -20.26
CA PHE A 182 -11.89 2.21 -20.39
C PHE A 182 -10.82 3.17 -20.96
N ARG A 183 -9.89 2.66 -21.76
CA ARG A 183 -8.77 3.42 -22.34
C ARG A 183 -9.23 4.55 -23.26
#